data_AF-A0A8K0EYY7-F1
#
_entry.id   AF-A0A8K0EYY7-F1
#
_cell.length_a   1.000
_cell.length_b   1.000
_cell.length_c   1.000
_cell.angle_alpha   90.00
_cell.angle_beta   90.00
_cell.angle_gamma   90.00
#
_symmetry.space_group_name_H-M   'P 1'
#
loop_
_entity.id
_entity.type
_entity.pdbx_description
1 polymer ?
#
loop_
_entity_poly.entity_id
_entity_poly.type
_entity_poly.pdbx_seq_one_letter_code
_entity_poly.pdbx_strand_id
1 'polypeptide(L)'
;MENYKVLQRLGKGAQGSVFLAENRIDGRKYVLKKVECNDESEANKAFKEAMALQELKNPYVCGYKEFFVTWDKEESAMFVCIVMEYYKMGDLDKVLRQKRSKKESIEELILKKWFGQMVEALVFVHKKEVIHRDLKPSNIFMTEDLSISIGDFGVATVMGDARTKTRTTVGSMNWMAPEVLERPYDERSDVWSLGCITLEMTTCSFMDTPQAQATLFEIKHSPQILEDVLEEVGKRYSVDLVQLIRTMLRRNFKQRPTAVELTDIPYVKEALGLSSSALVARKKAATKGIEAKPVPKGKGIKAVIEYLKDQEQLEESVKEALVYLGELTKEQDSVVDEAGKKVIVSCMRTNMSNVDIQTEACNVLQNLVVTAEDGDILYTKDVIAPVLLAMRSHAASASLQSAAAQLIMALSGDESAADVIGQAGGVQDVLAAMRQFPNDQKLITNSCGALWSLGVNENNAKIMTEEKGLADVCGALDGHGDIAQLVDYACCAIWSLSMEDDNIEMMADLQTVKLTLNSLKTHKKDAKVAKNACMAMASIVEADEESAYRLLENEGEAGIPIVLETYELHKDNPEVVENVCTLINELAQYNDLCEELKAAKADQILSEAKIKFASNEDIESICAEGLEKLGL
;
A
#
# COMPACT_ATOMS: atom_id res chain seq x y z
N MET A 1 -4.00 -19.54 -41.47
CA MET A 1 -5.28 -18.81 -41.26
C MET A 1 -6.45 -19.71 -40.85
N GLU A 2 -6.35 -21.05 -40.92
CA GLU A 2 -7.48 -21.95 -40.65
C GLU A 2 -8.03 -21.82 -39.22
N ASN A 3 -7.18 -21.56 -38.23
CA ASN A 3 -7.58 -21.43 -36.82
C ASN A 3 -8.21 -20.08 -36.44
N TYR A 4 -8.18 -19.07 -37.33
CA TYR A 4 -8.66 -17.72 -37.02
C TYR A 4 -9.75 -17.27 -38.00
N LYS A 5 -10.81 -16.70 -37.46
CA LYS A 5 -11.85 -16.01 -38.23
C LYS A 5 -11.60 -14.51 -38.14
N VAL A 6 -11.22 -13.87 -39.24
CA VAL A 6 -11.10 -12.40 -39.30
C VAL A 6 -12.49 -11.79 -39.14
N LEU A 7 -12.63 -10.89 -38.16
CA LEU A 7 -13.89 -10.21 -37.86
C LEU A 7 -13.94 -8.82 -38.52
N GLN A 8 -12.88 -8.03 -38.35
CA GLN A 8 -12.82 -6.65 -38.82
C GLN A 8 -11.37 -6.22 -39.07
N ARG A 9 -11.14 -5.31 -40.01
CA ARG A 9 -9.87 -4.60 -40.14
C ARG A 9 -9.82 -3.43 -39.16
N LEU A 10 -8.83 -3.41 -38.27
CA LEU A 10 -8.60 -2.34 -37.30
C LEU A 10 -7.80 -1.18 -37.89
N GLY A 11 -6.88 -1.47 -38.82
CA GLY A 11 -6.10 -0.43 -39.50
C GLY A 11 -5.28 -0.93 -40.68
N LYS A 12 -4.81 0.02 -41.49
CA LYS A 12 -3.76 -0.17 -42.52
C LYS A 12 -2.69 0.89 -42.28
N GLY A 13 -1.49 0.46 -41.90
CA GLY A 13 -0.35 1.36 -41.69
C GLY A 13 0.81 1.02 -42.61
N ALA A 14 1.88 1.83 -42.54
CA ALA A 14 3.11 1.59 -43.30
C ALA A 14 3.77 0.25 -42.97
N GLN A 15 3.51 -0.29 -41.77
CA GLN A 15 4.04 -1.54 -41.26
C GLN A 15 3.19 -2.78 -41.61
N GLY A 16 2.03 -2.61 -42.25
CA GLY A 16 1.14 -3.71 -42.59
C GLY A 16 -0.33 -3.47 -42.20
N SER A 17 -1.13 -4.53 -42.30
CA SER A 17 -2.57 -4.49 -42.00
C SER A 17 -2.86 -5.17 -40.68
N VAL A 18 -3.70 -4.53 -39.85
CA VAL A 18 -4.08 -5.02 -38.53
C VAL A 18 -5.55 -5.42 -38.54
N PHE A 19 -5.85 -6.61 -38.05
CA PHE A 19 -7.19 -7.18 -38.04
C PHE A 19 -7.56 -7.64 -36.62
N LEU A 20 -8.83 -7.50 -36.27
CA LEU A 20 -9.43 -8.21 -35.15
C LEU A 20 -9.84 -9.59 -35.67
N ALA A 21 -9.37 -10.64 -35.00
CA ALA A 21 -9.68 -12.02 -35.35
C ALA A 21 -10.17 -12.79 -34.12
N GLU A 22 -10.97 -13.81 -34.35
CA GLU A 22 -11.46 -14.73 -33.32
C GLU A 22 -10.82 -16.10 -33.56
N ASN A 23 -10.21 -16.66 -32.53
CA ASN A 23 -9.71 -18.03 -32.60
C ASN A 23 -10.90 -18.99 -32.60
N ARG A 24 -10.93 -19.91 -33.57
CA ARG A 24 -12.06 -20.82 -33.80
C ARG A 24 -12.15 -21.95 -32.78
N ILE A 25 -11.07 -22.20 -32.02
CA ILE A 25 -10.98 -23.28 -31.04
C ILE A 25 -11.51 -22.81 -29.69
N ASP A 26 -11.01 -21.67 -29.19
CA ASP A 26 -11.34 -21.15 -27.85
C ASP A 26 -12.34 -19.98 -27.87
N GLY A 27 -12.71 -19.47 -29.05
CA GLY A 27 -13.62 -18.33 -29.22
C GLY A 27 -13.05 -16.99 -28.76
N ARG A 28 -11.77 -16.92 -28.36
CA ARG A 28 -11.16 -15.68 -27.86
C ARG A 28 -10.76 -14.76 -29.00
N LYS A 29 -10.87 -13.45 -28.75
CA LYS A 29 -10.48 -12.40 -29.70
C LYS A 29 -9.00 -12.07 -29.55
N TYR A 30 -8.34 -11.90 -30.69
CA TYR A 30 -6.94 -11.57 -30.83
C TYR A 30 -6.76 -10.49 -31.90
N VAL A 31 -5.62 -9.81 -31.86
CA VAL A 31 -5.17 -8.94 -32.94
C VAL A 31 -4.25 -9.75 -33.86
N LEU A 32 -4.56 -9.75 -35.15
CA LEU A 32 -3.76 -10.34 -36.20
C LEU A 32 -3.11 -9.22 -37.03
N LYS A 33 -1.80 -9.07 -36.90
CA LYS A 33 -1.01 -8.14 -37.72
C LYS A 33 -0.38 -8.91 -38.88
N LYS A 34 -0.69 -8.51 -40.12
CA LYS A 34 -0.10 -9.03 -41.36
C LYS A 34 1.00 -8.08 -41.83
N VAL A 35 2.23 -8.56 -41.85
CA VAL A 35 3.40 -7.85 -42.37
C VAL A 35 3.81 -8.48 -43.70
N GLU A 36 3.84 -7.67 -44.76
CA GLU A 36 4.22 -8.10 -46.10
C GLU A 36 5.73 -8.34 -46.20
N CYS A 37 6.11 -9.45 -46.82
CA CYS A 37 7.48 -9.86 -47.11
C CYS A 37 7.66 -10.03 -48.62
N ASN A 38 8.83 -9.65 -49.12
CA ASN A 38 9.14 -9.71 -50.55
C ASN A 38 9.31 -11.15 -51.05
N ASP A 39 9.87 -12.02 -50.20
CA ASP A 39 10.17 -13.41 -50.53
C ASP A 39 10.16 -14.32 -49.29
N GLU A 40 10.32 -15.62 -49.53
CA GLU A 40 10.32 -16.67 -48.50
C GLU A 40 11.51 -16.58 -47.54
N SER A 41 12.67 -16.12 -48.02
CA SER A 41 13.87 -15.96 -47.18
C SER A 41 13.64 -14.87 -46.14
N GLU A 42 13.11 -13.73 -46.58
CA GLU A 42 12.70 -12.62 -45.72
C GLU A 42 11.60 -13.05 -44.74
N ALA A 43 10.57 -13.75 -45.22
CA ALA A 43 9.50 -14.24 -44.36
C ALA A 43 10.02 -15.20 -43.27
N ASN A 44 10.94 -16.11 -43.62
CA ASN A 44 11.55 -17.03 -42.66
C ASN A 44 12.47 -16.33 -41.66
N LYS A 45 13.22 -15.31 -42.08
CA LYS A 45 14.05 -14.51 -41.17
C LYS A 45 13.18 -13.74 -40.18
N ALA A 46 12.20 -13.01 -40.70
CA ALA A 46 11.20 -12.30 -39.92
C ALA A 46 10.47 -13.22 -38.93
N PHE A 47 10.07 -14.42 -39.36
CA PHE A 47 9.44 -15.41 -38.51
C PHE A 47 10.34 -15.84 -37.35
N LYS A 48 11.61 -16.16 -37.61
CA LYS A 48 12.59 -16.54 -36.57
C LYS A 48 12.82 -15.42 -35.56
N GLU A 49 12.94 -14.18 -36.04
CA GLU A 49 13.10 -13.00 -35.18
C GLU A 49 11.84 -12.76 -34.33
N ALA A 50 10.65 -12.95 -34.91
CA ALA A 50 9.38 -12.82 -34.21
C ALA A 50 9.19 -13.89 -33.11
N MET A 51 9.69 -15.11 -33.31
CA MET A 51 9.60 -16.18 -32.31
C MET A 51 10.27 -15.81 -30.97
N ALA A 52 11.31 -14.97 -30.96
CA ALA A 52 11.93 -14.51 -29.72
C ALA A 52 10.94 -13.72 -28.83
N LEU A 53 9.92 -13.10 -29.43
CA LEU A 53 8.90 -12.31 -28.73
C LEU A 53 7.89 -13.18 -27.97
N GLN A 54 7.75 -14.45 -28.35
CA GLN A 54 6.89 -15.42 -27.65
C GLN A 54 7.40 -15.71 -26.22
N GLU A 55 8.70 -15.50 -25.98
CA GLU A 55 9.34 -15.65 -24.68
C GLU A 55 9.20 -14.41 -23.78
N LEU A 56 8.67 -13.30 -24.30
CA LEU A 56 8.45 -12.08 -23.54
C LEU A 56 7.18 -12.19 -22.67
N LYS A 57 7.31 -12.91 -21.57
CA LYS A 57 6.24 -13.11 -20.58
C LYS A 57 6.40 -12.15 -19.41
N ASN A 58 5.73 -11.00 -19.48
CA ASN A 58 5.62 -10.02 -18.41
C ASN A 58 4.21 -9.39 -18.42
N PRO A 59 3.62 -9.03 -17.26
CA PRO A 59 2.28 -8.46 -17.20
C PRO A 59 2.06 -7.14 -17.95
N TYR A 60 3.11 -6.34 -18.09
CA TYR A 60 3.09 -5.04 -18.76
C TYR A 60 3.65 -5.12 -20.18
N VAL A 61 3.82 -6.33 -20.72
CA VAL A 61 4.24 -6.61 -22.09
C VAL A 61 3.13 -7.40 -22.79
N CYS A 62 2.76 -6.95 -23.99
CA CYS A 62 1.70 -7.55 -24.77
C CYS A 62 2.00 -9.02 -25.06
N GLY A 63 1.05 -9.91 -24.72
CA GLY A 63 1.17 -11.34 -24.97
C GLY A 63 1.14 -11.68 -26.47
N TYR A 64 2.17 -12.37 -26.93
CA TYR A 64 2.22 -12.96 -28.27
C TYR A 64 1.75 -14.40 -28.22
N LYS A 65 0.67 -14.70 -28.96
CA LYS A 65 0.06 -16.03 -28.96
C LYS A 65 0.80 -16.96 -29.92
N GLU A 66 0.89 -16.57 -31.18
CA GLU A 66 1.55 -17.35 -32.21
C GLU A 66 1.99 -16.50 -33.39
N PHE A 67 2.88 -17.08 -34.18
CA PHE A 67 3.41 -16.53 -35.42
C PHE A 67 3.21 -17.57 -36.51
N PHE A 68 2.93 -17.15 -37.74
CA PHE A 68 2.94 -18.03 -38.90
C PHE A 68 3.15 -17.27 -40.20
N VAL A 69 3.67 -17.94 -41.21
CA VAL A 69 3.79 -17.39 -42.57
C VAL A 69 2.59 -17.84 -43.40
N THR A 70 2.07 -16.94 -44.24
CA THR A 70 0.99 -17.27 -45.17
C THR A 70 1.26 -16.61 -46.52
N TRP A 71 0.90 -17.29 -47.60
CA TRP A 71 0.77 -16.68 -48.92
C TRP A 71 -0.65 -16.16 -49.09
N ASP A 72 -0.81 -14.91 -49.51
CA ASP A 72 -2.12 -14.38 -49.91
C ASP A 72 -2.23 -14.43 -51.44
N LYS A 73 -3.21 -15.17 -51.94
CA LYS A 73 -3.40 -15.36 -53.39
C LYS A 73 -3.88 -14.09 -54.09
N GLU A 74 -4.63 -13.24 -53.39
CA GLU A 74 -5.19 -12.02 -53.99
C GLU A 74 -4.12 -10.93 -54.11
N GLU A 75 -3.32 -10.75 -53.07
CA GLU A 75 -2.21 -9.78 -53.05
C GLU A 75 -0.94 -10.33 -53.73
N SER A 76 -0.90 -11.63 -54.06
CA SER A 76 0.27 -12.30 -54.63
C SER A 76 1.57 -12.03 -53.86
N ALA A 77 1.49 -12.07 -52.53
CA ALA A 77 2.59 -11.75 -51.63
C ALA A 77 2.64 -12.70 -50.41
N MET A 78 3.84 -12.85 -49.84
CA MET A 78 4.04 -13.55 -48.56
C MET A 78 3.80 -12.60 -47.40
N PHE A 79 3.20 -13.10 -46.34
CA PHE A 79 2.96 -12.36 -45.12
C PHE A 79 3.43 -13.14 -43.91
N VAL A 80 4.13 -12.45 -43.01
CA VAL A 80 4.31 -12.88 -41.64
C VAL A 80 3.11 -12.38 -40.83
N CYS A 81 2.41 -13.32 -40.22
CA CYS A 81 1.26 -13.07 -39.37
C CYS A 81 1.68 -13.14 -37.91
N ILE A 82 1.36 -12.10 -37.16
CA ILE A 82 1.61 -12.00 -35.72
C ILE A 82 0.26 -11.98 -35.01
N VAL A 83 0.01 -12.97 -34.16
CA VAL A 83 -1.20 -13.03 -33.33
C VAL A 83 -0.85 -12.57 -31.92
N MET A 84 -1.52 -11.52 -31.47
CA MET A 84 -1.30 -10.93 -30.15
C MET A 84 -2.62 -10.70 -29.41
N GLU A 85 -2.53 -10.48 -28.10
CA GLU A 85 -3.67 -10.19 -27.23
C GLU A 85 -4.44 -8.94 -27.69
N TYR A 86 -5.77 -8.96 -27.54
CA TYR A 86 -6.64 -7.84 -27.92
C TYR A 86 -7.03 -6.99 -26.70
N TYR A 87 -6.68 -5.71 -26.72
CA TYR A 87 -6.99 -4.76 -25.65
C TYR A 87 -8.20 -3.89 -26.02
N LYS A 88 -9.35 -4.18 -25.40
CA LYS A 88 -10.63 -3.53 -25.76
C LYS A 88 -10.70 -2.04 -25.39
N MET A 89 -9.96 -1.61 -24.35
CA MET A 89 -10.00 -0.23 -23.85
C MET A 89 -9.27 0.75 -24.75
N GLY A 90 -8.54 0.25 -25.76
CA GLY A 90 -7.74 1.05 -26.68
C GLY A 90 -6.35 1.31 -26.12
N ASP A 91 -5.82 2.50 -26.41
CA ASP A 91 -4.45 2.89 -26.15
C ASP A 91 -4.37 4.23 -25.40
N LEU A 92 -3.19 4.52 -24.84
CA LEU A 92 -2.92 5.74 -24.09
C LEU A 92 -3.08 7.00 -24.97
N ASP A 93 -2.80 6.91 -26.27
CA ASP A 93 -3.00 8.01 -27.22
C ASP A 93 -4.48 8.46 -27.28
N LYS A 94 -5.42 7.51 -27.26
CA LYS A 94 -6.85 7.80 -27.15
C LYS A 94 -7.20 8.46 -25.80
N VAL A 95 -6.61 8.01 -24.70
CA VAL A 95 -6.81 8.60 -23.36
C VAL A 95 -6.33 10.05 -23.33
N LEU A 96 -5.12 10.31 -23.83
CA LEU A 96 -4.53 11.66 -23.90
C LEU A 96 -5.39 12.61 -24.74
N ARG A 97 -5.85 12.17 -25.92
CA ARG A 97 -6.77 12.99 -26.74
C ARG A 97 -8.05 13.37 -26.00
N GLN A 98 -8.62 12.43 -25.23
CA GLN A 98 -9.82 12.71 -24.44
C GLN A 98 -9.54 13.72 -23.32
N LYS A 99 -8.47 13.52 -22.55
CA LYS A 99 -8.05 14.46 -21.48
C LYS A 99 -7.79 15.86 -22.02
N ARG A 100 -7.11 15.98 -23.16
CA ARG A 100 -6.89 17.26 -23.87
C ARG A 100 -8.18 17.94 -24.29
N SER A 101 -9.12 17.20 -24.86
CA SER A 101 -10.41 17.76 -25.28
C SER A 101 -11.21 18.37 -24.12
N LYS A 102 -11.00 17.84 -22.90
CA LYS A 102 -11.67 18.29 -21.67
C LYS A 102 -10.80 19.21 -20.81
N LYS A 103 -9.54 19.41 -21.16
CA LYS A 103 -8.53 20.13 -20.35
C LYS A 103 -8.40 19.58 -18.93
N GLU A 104 -8.47 18.26 -18.80
CA GLU A 104 -8.35 17.56 -17.51
C GLU A 104 -6.92 17.07 -17.28
N SER A 105 -6.44 17.19 -16.04
CA SER A 105 -5.16 16.58 -15.64
C SER A 105 -5.31 15.08 -15.38
N ILE A 106 -4.17 14.39 -15.39
CA ILE A 106 -4.02 13.04 -14.85
C ILE A 106 -3.46 13.20 -13.44
N GLU A 107 -4.11 12.58 -12.46
CA GLU A 107 -3.62 12.59 -11.08
C GLU A 107 -2.24 11.94 -10.98
N GLU A 108 -1.35 12.52 -10.18
CA GLU A 108 0.04 12.08 -10.10
C GLU A 108 0.15 10.63 -9.64
N LEU A 109 -0.72 10.15 -8.75
CA LEU A 109 -0.74 8.75 -8.31
C LEU A 109 -1.01 7.78 -9.47
N ILE A 110 -1.98 8.10 -10.35
CA ILE A 110 -2.32 7.30 -11.53
C ILE A 110 -1.16 7.33 -12.52
N LEU A 111 -0.59 8.52 -12.77
CA LEU A 111 0.57 8.69 -13.62
C LEU A 111 1.76 7.87 -13.11
N LYS A 112 2.03 7.94 -11.80
CA LYS A 112 3.10 7.21 -11.11
C LYS A 112 2.89 5.70 -11.27
N LYS A 113 1.67 5.19 -11.10
CA LYS A 113 1.32 3.78 -11.36
C LYS A 113 1.64 3.38 -12.82
N TRP A 114 1.12 4.09 -13.82
CA TRP A 114 1.36 3.75 -15.23
C TRP A 114 2.84 3.86 -15.60
N PHE A 115 3.53 4.86 -15.05
CA PHE A 115 4.96 5.04 -15.21
C PHE A 115 5.75 3.84 -14.67
N GLY A 116 5.44 3.38 -13.45
CA GLY A 116 6.07 2.20 -12.87
C GLY A 116 5.88 0.95 -13.73
N GLN A 117 4.66 0.72 -14.21
CA GLN A 117 4.34 -0.39 -15.12
C GLN A 117 5.15 -0.33 -16.43
N MET A 118 5.32 0.87 -17.01
CA MET A 118 6.12 1.06 -18.22
C MET A 118 7.61 0.83 -17.96
N VAL A 119 8.15 1.33 -16.85
CA VAL A 119 9.55 1.09 -16.47
C VAL A 119 9.81 -0.40 -16.24
N GLU A 120 8.92 -1.08 -15.52
CA GLU A 120 9.04 -2.53 -15.27
C GLU A 120 9.05 -3.33 -16.58
N ALA A 121 8.16 -2.99 -17.52
CA ALA A 121 8.14 -3.59 -18.85
C ALA A 121 9.47 -3.37 -19.59
N LEU A 122 9.99 -2.13 -19.58
CA LEU A 122 11.25 -1.79 -20.26
C LEU A 122 12.46 -2.48 -19.65
N VAL A 123 12.58 -2.52 -18.32
CA VAL A 123 13.62 -3.28 -17.62
C VAL A 123 13.60 -4.75 -18.04
N PHE A 124 12.40 -5.35 -18.09
CA PHE A 124 12.24 -6.76 -18.47
C PHE A 124 12.70 -7.02 -19.91
N VAL A 125 12.27 -6.23 -20.89
CA VAL A 125 12.60 -6.45 -22.30
C VAL A 125 14.06 -6.09 -22.62
N HIS A 126 14.61 -5.03 -22.01
CA HIS A 126 16.01 -4.66 -22.18
C HIS A 126 16.95 -5.74 -21.62
N LYS A 127 16.60 -6.39 -20.50
CA LYS A 127 17.35 -7.56 -19.96
C LYS A 127 17.31 -8.77 -20.90
N LYS A 128 16.31 -8.86 -21.77
CA LYS A 128 16.21 -9.87 -22.84
C LYS A 128 16.87 -9.41 -24.14
N GLU A 129 17.64 -8.33 -24.11
CA GLU A 129 18.31 -7.71 -25.26
C GLU A 129 17.35 -7.23 -26.36
N VAL A 130 16.09 -6.95 -25.99
CA VAL A 130 15.05 -6.44 -26.89
C VAL A 130 14.85 -4.95 -26.64
N ILE A 131 15.13 -4.13 -27.65
CA ILE A 131 14.85 -2.67 -27.66
C ILE A 131 13.53 -2.45 -28.40
N HIS A 132 12.62 -1.65 -27.84
CA HIS A 132 11.30 -1.42 -28.42
C HIS A 132 11.33 -0.62 -29.72
N ARG A 133 12.13 0.47 -29.77
CA ARG A 133 12.43 1.30 -30.97
C ARG A 133 11.29 2.18 -31.52
N ASP A 134 10.03 1.81 -31.28
CA ASP A 134 8.83 2.59 -31.65
C ASP A 134 7.89 2.84 -30.45
N LEU A 135 8.46 3.17 -29.28
CA LEU A 135 7.67 3.38 -28.07
C LEU A 135 6.91 4.72 -28.18
N LYS A 136 5.57 4.67 -28.10
CA LYS A 136 4.68 5.83 -28.22
C LYS A 136 3.32 5.54 -27.58
N PRO A 137 2.48 6.57 -27.30
CA PRO A 137 1.20 6.37 -26.63
C PRO A 137 0.24 5.40 -27.35
N SER A 138 0.29 5.29 -28.68
CA SER A 138 -0.55 4.34 -29.43
C SER A 138 -0.12 2.87 -29.29
N ASN A 139 1.09 2.64 -28.76
CA ASN A 139 1.67 1.31 -28.50
C ASN A 139 1.63 0.94 -27.01
N ILE A 140 0.99 1.78 -26.18
CA ILE A 140 0.71 1.52 -24.77
C ILE A 140 -0.78 1.23 -24.66
N PHE A 141 -1.14 -0.04 -24.53
CA PHE A 141 -2.52 -0.49 -24.50
C PHE A 141 -3.10 -0.39 -23.10
N MET A 142 -4.33 0.10 -23.01
CA MET A 142 -5.06 0.18 -21.75
C MET A 142 -5.72 -1.18 -21.48
N THR A 143 -5.51 -1.69 -20.27
CA THR A 143 -6.21 -2.88 -19.75
C THR A 143 -7.50 -2.47 -19.04
N GLU A 144 -8.36 -3.44 -18.73
CA GLU A 144 -9.66 -3.14 -18.10
C GLU A 144 -9.54 -2.72 -16.61
N ASP A 145 -8.36 -2.81 -15.99
CA ASP A 145 -8.07 -2.47 -14.58
C ASP A 145 -7.25 -1.21 -14.47
N LEU A 146 -7.38 -0.36 -15.50
CA LEU A 146 -6.73 0.94 -15.51
C LEU A 146 -5.22 0.79 -15.35
N SER A 147 -4.67 -0.26 -15.95
CA SER A 147 -3.23 -0.49 -16.10
C SER A 147 -2.85 -0.44 -17.56
N ILE A 148 -1.57 -0.68 -17.83
CA ILE A 148 -1.03 -0.62 -19.18
C ILE A 148 -0.38 -1.94 -19.60
N SER A 149 -0.29 -2.15 -20.90
CA SER A 149 0.57 -3.16 -21.51
C SER A 149 1.26 -2.55 -22.72
N ILE A 150 2.59 -2.60 -22.75
CA ILE A 150 3.39 -2.14 -23.88
C ILE A 150 3.31 -3.21 -24.97
N GLY A 151 3.03 -2.83 -26.22
CA GLY A 151 2.98 -3.75 -27.34
C GLY A 151 3.67 -3.25 -28.59
N ASP A 152 3.59 -4.05 -29.66
CA ASP A 152 4.21 -3.79 -30.96
C ASP A 152 5.76 -3.86 -31.00
N PHE A 153 6.37 -4.62 -30.08
CA PHE A 153 7.77 -5.08 -30.19
C PHE A 153 8.06 -5.85 -31.51
N GLY A 154 7.00 -6.38 -32.12
CA GLY A 154 7.02 -7.21 -33.33
C GLY A 154 7.65 -6.57 -34.55
N VAL A 155 7.31 -5.32 -34.88
CA VAL A 155 7.67 -4.80 -36.21
C VAL A 155 9.12 -4.36 -36.32
N ALA A 156 9.68 -3.77 -35.28
CA ALA A 156 11.07 -3.35 -35.31
C ALA A 156 12.03 -4.54 -35.33
N THR A 157 11.65 -5.62 -34.65
CA THR A 157 12.39 -6.89 -34.62
C THR A 157 12.28 -7.63 -35.95
N VAL A 158 11.11 -7.61 -36.60
CA VAL A 158 10.81 -8.33 -37.86
C VAL A 158 11.31 -7.62 -39.13
N MET A 159 11.36 -6.28 -39.14
CA MET A 159 11.67 -5.53 -40.36
C MET A 159 13.16 -5.16 -40.50
N GLY A 160 13.95 -5.20 -39.43
CA GLY A 160 15.33 -4.69 -39.41
C GLY A 160 15.43 -3.16 -39.59
N ASP A 161 16.57 -2.58 -39.20
CA ASP A 161 16.76 -1.12 -39.02
C ASP A 161 16.45 -0.27 -40.26
N ALA A 162 16.84 -0.73 -41.46
CA ALA A 162 16.68 0.04 -42.69
C ALA A 162 15.19 0.17 -43.12
N ARG A 163 14.39 -0.88 -42.90
CA ARG A 163 12.95 -0.87 -43.22
C ARG A 163 12.12 -0.18 -42.15
N THR A 164 12.52 -0.27 -40.88
CA THR A 164 11.84 0.50 -39.82
C THR A 164 12.00 2.00 -40.07
N LYS A 165 13.22 2.45 -40.41
CA LYS A 165 13.48 3.87 -40.72
C LYS A 165 12.68 4.38 -41.94
N THR A 166 12.62 3.62 -43.03
CA THR A 166 11.92 4.03 -44.26
C THR A 166 10.39 3.97 -44.18
N ARG A 167 9.82 3.18 -43.26
CA ARG A 167 8.37 3.04 -43.07
C ARG A 167 7.83 3.79 -41.85
N THR A 168 8.67 4.57 -41.15
CA THR A 168 8.21 5.44 -40.04
C THR A 168 7.55 6.70 -40.59
N THR A 169 6.27 6.93 -40.27
CA THR A 169 5.54 8.14 -40.69
C THR A 169 6.03 9.37 -39.94
N VAL A 170 5.93 10.56 -40.56
CA VAL A 170 6.36 11.84 -39.96
C VAL A 170 5.81 12.05 -38.53
N GLY A 171 4.54 11.72 -38.30
CA GLY A 171 3.93 11.83 -36.97
C GLY A 171 4.45 10.84 -35.90
N SER A 172 5.02 9.70 -36.28
CA SER A 172 5.62 8.75 -35.32
C SER A 172 7.01 9.20 -34.87
N MET A 173 7.65 10.13 -35.58
CA MET A 173 8.97 10.63 -35.22
C MET A 173 8.97 11.49 -33.96
N ASN A 174 7.82 11.97 -33.46
CA ASN A 174 7.78 12.89 -32.31
C ASN A 174 8.40 12.29 -31.04
N TRP A 175 8.13 11.01 -30.74
CA TRP A 175 8.70 10.32 -29.55
C TRP A 175 10.12 9.80 -29.76
N MET A 176 10.61 9.79 -31.00
CA MET A 176 11.93 9.24 -31.33
C MET A 176 13.05 10.12 -30.76
N ALA A 177 14.04 9.49 -30.14
CA ALA A 177 15.22 10.17 -29.60
C ALA A 177 16.01 10.90 -30.71
N PRO A 178 16.56 12.10 -30.46
CA PRO A 178 17.18 12.94 -31.48
C PRO A 178 18.33 12.26 -32.23
N GLU A 179 19.07 11.39 -31.54
CA GLU A 179 20.21 10.67 -32.09
C GLU A 179 19.86 9.59 -33.14
N VAL A 180 18.61 9.14 -33.21
CA VAL A 180 18.25 7.93 -33.99
C VAL A 180 18.41 8.18 -35.48
N LEU A 181 18.34 9.46 -35.88
CA LEU A 181 18.61 9.93 -37.22
C LEU A 181 20.09 9.78 -37.59
N GLU A 182 20.99 9.78 -36.61
CA GLU A 182 22.45 9.82 -36.77
C GLU A 182 23.14 8.50 -36.42
N ARG A 183 22.61 7.73 -35.46
CA ARG A 183 23.20 6.47 -34.95
C ARG A 183 22.17 5.35 -34.78
N PRO A 184 22.64 4.08 -34.62
CA PRO A 184 21.77 2.97 -34.26
C PRO A 184 21.10 3.18 -32.89
N TYR A 185 19.93 2.57 -32.71
CA TYR A 185 19.17 2.60 -31.45
C TYR A 185 19.92 1.88 -30.33
N ASP A 186 19.81 2.42 -29.11
CA ASP A 186 20.18 1.77 -27.86
C ASP A 186 19.00 1.76 -26.88
N GLU A 187 19.10 1.06 -25.74
CA GLU A 187 18.01 0.99 -24.75
C GLU A 187 17.63 2.37 -24.16
N ARG A 188 18.56 3.32 -24.17
CA ARG A 188 18.34 4.71 -23.70
C ARG A 188 17.46 5.51 -24.65
N SER A 189 17.33 5.07 -25.90
CA SER A 189 16.41 5.64 -26.89
C SER A 189 14.95 5.35 -26.51
N ASP A 190 14.67 4.20 -25.90
CA ASP A 190 13.35 3.90 -25.33
C ASP A 190 13.07 4.77 -24.10
N VAL A 191 14.09 5.06 -23.28
CA VAL A 191 13.97 5.97 -22.11
C VAL A 191 13.61 7.40 -22.53
N TRP A 192 14.18 7.91 -23.63
CA TRP A 192 13.75 9.19 -24.20
C TRP A 192 12.27 9.16 -24.61
N SER A 193 11.87 8.07 -25.28
CA SER A 193 10.50 7.90 -25.76
C SER A 193 9.52 7.87 -24.57
N LEU A 194 9.89 7.16 -23.49
CA LEU A 194 9.17 7.17 -22.23
C LEU A 194 9.09 8.59 -21.62
N GLY A 195 10.19 9.35 -21.65
CA GLY A 195 10.21 10.75 -21.24
C GLY A 195 9.20 11.62 -22.00
N CYS A 196 9.09 11.43 -23.32
CA CYS A 196 8.12 12.13 -24.14
C CYS A 196 6.68 11.76 -23.76
N ILE A 197 6.42 10.47 -23.51
CA ILE A 197 5.11 9.99 -23.07
C ILE A 197 4.73 10.58 -21.71
N THR A 198 5.65 10.61 -20.75
CA THR A 198 5.43 11.21 -19.42
C THR A 198 5.19 12.71 -19.50
N LEU A 199 5.92 13.43 -20.37
CA LEU A 199 5.67 14.84 -20.63
C LEU A 199 4.26 15.07 -21.23
N GLU A 200 3.80 14.22 -22.15
CA GLU A 200 2.44 14.32 -22.67
C GLU A 200 1.36 14.04 -21.62
N MET A 201 1.60 13.09 -20.71
CA MET A 201 0.68 12.82 -19.59
C MET A 201 0.55 14.02 -18.65
N THR A 202 1.65 14.72 -18.35
CA THR A 202 1.63 15.89 -17.45
C THR A 202 1.09 17.16 -18.12
N THR A 203 1.21 17.29 -19.44
CA THR A 203 0.79 18.49 -20.20
C THR A 203 -0.63 18.41 -20.76
N CYS A 204 -1.29 17.25 -20.70
CA CYS A 204 -2.59 17.02 -21.35
C CYS A 204 -3.74 17.92 -20.87
N SER A 205 -3.62 18.59 -19.72
CA SER A 205 -4.62 19.53 -19.21
C SER A 205 -4.53 20.92 -19.83
N PHE A 206 -3.37 21.30 -20.37
CA PHE A 206 -3.12 22.67 -20.84
C PHE A 206 -2.52 22.77 -22.25
N MET A 207 -2.14 21.65 -22.87
CA MET A 207 -1.74 21.59 -24.29
C MET A 207 -2.74 20.77 -25.11
N ASP A 208 -3.16 21.30 -26.26
CA ASP A 208 -3.87 20.50 -27.25
C ASP A 208 -2.93 19.58 -28.05
N THR A 209 -3.49 18.73 -28.92
CA THR A 209 -2.69 17.74 -29.65
C THR A 209 -1.65 18.37 -30.59
N PRO A 210 -2.00 19.36 -31.43
CA PRO A 210 -1.01 20.07 -32.23
C PRO A 210 0.11 20.71 -31.40
N GLN A 211 -0.22 21.38 -30.28
CA GLN A 211 0.77 22.01 -29.40
C GLN A 211 1.71 20.98 -28.78
N ALA A 212 1.18 19.87 -28.27
CA ALA A 212 2.00 18.82 -27.70
C ALA A 212 2.93 18.19 -28.74
N GLN A 213 2.44 17.93 -29.96
CA GLN A 213 3.26 17.41 -31.05
C GLN A 213 4.36 18.37 -31.48
N ALA A 214 4.06 19.67 -31.59
CA ALA A 214 5.05 20.70 -31.88
C ALA A 214 6.10 20.77 -30.77
N THR A 215 5.67 20.75 -29.51
CA THR A 215 6.56 20.75 -28.33
C THR A 215 7.52 19.56 -28.39
N LEU A 216 7.02 18.33 -28.59
CA LEU A 216 7.88 17.14 -28.68
C LEU A 216 8.89 17.20 -29.83
N PHE A 217 8.52 17.84 -30.94
CA PHE A 217 9.45 18.06 -32.05
C PHE A 217 10.52 19.11 -31.71
N GLU A 218 10.14 20.20 -31.05
CA GLU A 218 11.00 21.34 -30.75
C GLU A 218 12.01 21.08 -29.62
N ILE A 219 11.63 20.33 -28.58
CA ILE A 219 12.53 20.00 -27.44
C ILE A 219 13.79 19.24 -27.88
N LYS A 220 13.77 18.62 -29.06
CA LYS A 220 14.94 17.94 -29.66
C LYS A 220 16.01 18.93 -30.09
N HIS A 221 15.60 20.13 -30.47
CA HIS A 221 16.46 21.15 -31.05
C HIS A 221 16.81 22.23 -30.01
N SER A 222 15.86 22.55 -29.12
CA SER A 222 15.95 23.69 -28.20
C SER A 222 15.66 23.27 -26.76
N PRO A 223 16.70 23.06 -25.92
CA PRO A 223 16.54 22.67 -24.52
C PRO A 223 15.72 23.66 -23.67
N GLN A 224 15.74 24.95 -24.01
CA GLN A 224 14.99 25.97 -23.28
C GLN A 224 13.48 25.70 -23.30
N ILE A 225 12.95 25.20 -24.42
CA ILE A 225 11.53 24.88 -24.56
C ILE A 225 11.12 23.78 -23.57
N LEU A 226 12.00 22.82 -23.31
CA LEU A 226 11.72 21.81 -22.28
C LEU A 226 11.61 22.45 -20.90
N GLU A 227 12.53 23.36 -20.54
CA GLU A 227 12.49 24.02 -19.23
C GLU A 227 11.25 24.91 -19.06
N ASP A 228 10.87 25.67 -20.08
CA ASP A 228 9.66 26.50 -20.07
C ASP A 228 8.39 25.64 -19.83
N VAL A 229 8.34 24.46 -20.45
CA VAL A 229 7.22 23.51 -20.26
C VAL A 229 7.28 22.87 -18.87
N LEU A 230 8.46 22.50 -18.39
CA LEU A 230 8.64 21.90 -17.07
C LEU A 230 8.31 22.87 -15.93
N GLU A 231 8.50 24.17 -16.12
CA GLU A 231 8.02 25.19 -15.18
C GLU A 231 6.49 25.16 -15.05
N GLU A 232 5.76 25.05 -16.16
CA GLU A 232 4.30 24.92 -16.14
C GLU A 232 3.83 23.58 -15.56
N VAL A 233 4.58 22.50 -15.76
CA VAL A 233 4.32 21.18 -15.15
C VAL A 233 4.52 21.25 -13.62
N GLY A 234 5.59 21.88 -13.15
CA GLY A 234 5.92 22.01 -11.72
C GLY A 234 4.92 22.80 -10.90
N LYS A 235 4.00 23.54 -11.53
CA LYS A 235 2.86 24.18 -10.85
C LYS A 235 1.79 23.18 -10.39
N ARG A 236 1.81 21.94 -10.89
CA ARG A 236 0.77 20.93 -10.65
C ARG A 236 1.31 19.58 -10.16
N TYR A 237 2.55 19.27 -10.48
CA TYR A 237 3.16 17.97 -10.20
C TYR A 237 4.40 18.14 -9.33
N SER A 238 4.78 17.07 -8.64
CA SER A 238 5.94 17.06 -7.75
C SER A 238 7.23 17.46 -8.47
N VAL A 239 8.14 18.07 -7.70
CA VAL A 239 9.49 18.42 -8.16
C VAL A 239 10.25 17.17 -8.63
N ASP A 240 10.01 16.03 -7.98
CA ASP A 240 10.63 14.76 -8.34
C ASP A 240 10.19 14.26 -9.72
N LEU A 241 8.89 14.35 -10.05
CA LEU A 241 8.39 14.02 -11.39
C LEU A 241 9.00 14.94 -12.45
N VAL A 242 9.05 16.25 -12.17
CA VAL A 242 9.67 17.24 -13.07
C VAL A 242 11.14 16.91 -13.33
N GLN A 243 11.89 16.59 -12.27
CA GLN A 243 13.30 16.24 -12.35
C GLN A 243 13.54 14.91 -13.08
N LEU A 244 12.64 13.94 -12.91
CA LEU A 244 12.65 12.68 -13.63
C LEU A 244 12.44 12.88 -15.13
N ILE A 245 11.44 13.67 -15.53
CA ILE A 245 11.18 14.01 -16.95
C ILE A 245 12.41 14.71 -17.54
N ARG A 246 12.98 15.70 -16.84
CA ARG A 246 14.22 16.39 -17.25
C ARG A 246 15.38 15.40 -17.46
N THR A 247 15.50 14.41 -16.59
CA THR A 247 16.55 13.37 -16.67
C THR A 247 16.37 12.45 -17.88
N MET A 248 15.13 12.02 -18.16
CA MET A 248 14.81 11.19 -19.32
C MET A 248 14.92 11.94 -20.66
N LEU A 249 14.74 13.26 -20.68
CA LEU A 249 14.76 14.08 -21.90
C LEU A 249 16.10 14.81 -22.14
N ARG A 250 17.20 14.26 -21.62
CA ARG A 250 18.54 14.77 -21.93
C ARG A 250 18.94 14.45 -23.37
N ARG A 251 19.27 15.49 -24.16
CA ARG A 251 19.63 15.36 -25.58
C ARG A 251 20.86 14.46 -25.79
N ASN A 252 21.88 14.62 -24.95
CA ASN A 252 23.04 13.74 -24.97
C ASN A 252 22.67 12.39 -24.34
N PHE A 253 22.56 11.37 -25.18
CA PHE A 253 22.20 10.01 -24.74
C PHE A 253 23.12 9.42 -23.67
N LYS A 254 24.40 9.84 -23.62
CA LYS A 254 25.34 9.34 -22.61
C LYS A 254 24.97 9.81 -21.20
N GLN A 255 24.21 10.89 -21.09
CA GLN A 255 23.74 11.47 -19.85
C GLN A 255 22.32 11.00 -19.48
N ARG A 256 21.66 10.24 -20.36
CA ARG A 256 20.39 9.58 -20.06
C ARG A 256 20.66 8.27 -19.34
N PRO A 257 19.88 7.96 -18.29
CA PRO A 257 19.91 6.64 -17.67
C PRO A 257 19.32 5.59 -18.62
N THR A 258 19.70 4.34 -18.38
CA THR A 258 19.01 3.15 -18.86
C THR A 258 17.73 2.91 -18.05
N ALA A 259 16.84 2.03 -18.51
CA ALA A 259 15.64 1.68 -17.75
C ALA A 259 15.97 1.05 -16.38
N VAL A 260 17.10 0.34 -16.27
CA VAL A 260 17.58 -0.22 -15.00
C VAL A 260 18.05 0.89 -14.07
N GLU A 261 18.87 1.82 -14.55
CA GLU A 261 19.33 2.97 -13.74
C GLU A 261 18.18 3.89 -13.32
N LEU A 262 17.08 3.96 -14.09
CA LEU A 262 15.87 4.66 -13.65
C LEU A 262 15.30 4.07 -12.36
N THR A 263 15.43 2.75 -12.13
CA THR A 263 14.90 2.09 -10.93
C THR A 263 15.60 2.54 -9.64
N ASP A 264 16.76 3.18 -9.76
CA ASP A 264 17.48 3.73 -8.61
C ASP A 264 16.93 5.09 -8.15
N ILE A 265 16.15 5.77 -9.00
CA ILE A 265 15.56 7.08 -8.71
C ILE A 265 14.38 6.90 -7.73
N PRO A 266 14.30 7.65 -6.62
CA PRO A 266 13.26 7.48 -5.58
C PRO A 266 11.84 7.46 -6.12
N TYR A 267 11.48 8.43 -6.97
CA TYR A 267 10.16 8.50 -7.60
C TYR A 267 9.78 7.21 -8.35
N VAL A 268 10.77 6.57 -8.98
CA VAL A 268 10.56 5.36 -9.77
C VAL A 268 10.44 4.13 -8.87
N LYS A 269 11.14 4.08 -7.74
CA LYS A 269 10.97 3.02 -6.73
C LYS A 269 9.54 3.00 -6.20
N GLU A 270 8.99 4.16 -5.87
CA GLU A 270 7.59 4.28 -5.46
C GLU A 270 6.63 3.85 -6.57
N ALA A 271 6.90 4.28 -7.80
CA ALA A 271 6.10 3.90 -8.97
C ALA A 271 6.05 2.39 -9.19
N LEU A 272 7.17 1.69 -9.02
CA LEU A 272 7.25 0.23 -9.09
C LEU A 272 6.50 -0.45 -7.94
N GLY A 273 6.38 0.17 -6.77
CA GLY A 273 5.51 -0.32 -5.70
C GLY A 273 4.02 -0.37 -6.10
N LEU A 274 3.57 0.58 -6.91
CA LEU A 274 2.18 0.73 -7.36
C LEU A 274 1.82 -0.13 -8.59
N SER A 275 2.82 -0.57 -9.38
CA SER A 275 2.59 -1.22 -10.68
C SER A 275 1.79 -2.52 -10.57
N SER A 276 1.94 -3.25 -9.45
CA SER A 276 1.29 -4.51 -9.06
C SER A 276 -0.24 -4.56 -9.19
N SER A 277 -0.92 -3.43 -9.36
CA SER A 277 -2.37 -3.27 -9.53
C SER A 277 -3.00 -3.79 -10.86
N ALA A 278 -2.22 -4.15 -11.90
CA ALA A 278 -2.71 -4.71 -13.17
C ALA A 278 -3.10 -6.20 -13.16
N LEU A 279 -3.04 -6.81 -11.98
CA LEU A 279 -3.50 -8.16 -11.75
C LEU A 279 -5.03 -8.24 -11.72
N VAL A 280 -5.73 -7.14 -11.43
CA VAL A 280 -7.17 -7.15 -11.10
C VAL A 280 -8.09 -7.23 -12.34
N ALA A 281 -7.73 -6.72 -13.52
CA ALA A 281 -8.53 -6.89 -14.75
C ALA A 281 -8.10 -8.06 -15.58
N ARG A 282 -6.83 -8.48 -15.47
CA ARG A 282 -6.48 -9.84 -15.90
C ARG A 282 -7.38 -10.85 -15.20
N LYS A 283 -7.75 -10.62 -13.95
CA LYS A 283 -8.76 -11.37 -13.20
C LYS A 283 -10.17 -11.33 -13.82
N LYS A 284 -10.67 -10.16 -14.22
CA LYS A 284 -11.96 -10.04 -14.95
C LYS A 284 -11.99 -10.72 -16.33
N ALA A 285 -10.86 -10.79 -17.02
CA ALA A 285 -10.74 -11.54 -18.27
C ALA A 285 -10.57 -13.05 -18.04
N ALA A 286 -9.89 -13.45 -16.95
CA ALA A 286 -9.65 -14.84 -16.55
C ALA A 286 -10.90 -15.54 -15.98
N THR A 287 -11.85 -14.79 -15.40
CA THR A 287 -13.13 -15.31 -14.90
C THR A 287 -14.14 -15.68 -15.98
N LYS A 288 -13.92 -15.26 -17.23
CA LYS A 288 -14.86 -15.46 -18.33
C LYS A 288 -14.93 -16.94 -18.74
N GLY A 289 -15.92 -17.65 -18.23
CA GLY A 289 -16.13 -19.10 -18.42
C GLY A 289 -15.96 -19.94 -17.15
N ILE A 290 -15.67 -19.33 -16.00
CA ILE A 290 -15.68 -20.01 -14.70
C ILE A 290 -17.11 -19.94 -14.16
N GLU A 291 -17.76 -21.09 -14.03
CA GLU A 291 -19.09 -21.18 -13.41
C GLU A 291 -18.97 -21.04 -11.89
N ALA A 292 -19.72 -20.10 -11.32
CA ALA A 292 -19.74 -19.88 -9.88
C ALA A 292 -20.36 -21.09 -9.17
N LYS A 293 -19.56 -21.77 -8.36
CA LYS A 293 -20.06 -22.85 -7.49
C LYS A 293 -20.59 -22.24 -6.18
N PRO A 294 -21.61 -22.83 -5.54
CA PRO A 294 -22.01 -22.39 -4.21
C PRO A 294 -20.92 -22.71 -3.18
N VAL A 295 -20.75 -21.83 -2.19
CA VAL A 295 -19.83 -22.05 -1.06
C VAL A 295 -20.19 -23.37 -0.36
N PRO A 296 -19.23 -24.25 -0.04
CA PRO A 296 -19.49 -25.57 0.56
C PRO A 296 -19.82 -25.47 2.06
N LYS A 297 -20.94 -24.82 2.38
CA LYS A 297 -21.44 -24.67 3.77
C LYS A 297 -21.65 -26.04 4.41
N GLY A 298 -21.26 -26.17 5.68
CA GLY A 298 -21.33 -27.43 6.45
C GLY A 298 -20.25 -28.47 6.14
N LYS A 299 -19.28 -28.21 5.24
CA LYS A 299 -18.20 -29.16 4.89
C LYS A 299 -16.86 -28.91 5.60
N GLY A 300 -16.82 -27.96 6.54
CA GLY A 300 -15.63 -27.61 7.33
C GLY A 300 -14.63 -26.69 6.62
N ILE A 301 -13.66 -26.19 7.38
CA ILE A 301 -12.66 -25.18 6.97
C ILE A 301 -11.89 -25.60 5.72
N LYS A 302 -11.37 -26.84 5.70
CA LYS A 302 -10.56 -27.34 4.57
C LYS A 302 -11.29 -27.26 3.22
N ALA A 303 -12.58 -27.60 3.20
CA ALA A 303 -13.38 -27.52 1.98
C ALA A 303 -13.60 -26.08 1.51
N VAL A 304 -13.70 -25.12 2.44
CA VAL A 304 -13.83 -23.68 2.12
C VAL A 304 -12.51 -23.12 1.60
N ILE A 305 -11.37 -23.54 2.15
CA ILE A 305 -10.03 -23.17 1.65
C ILE A 305 -9.79 -23.73 0.23
N GLU A 306 -10.14 -24.99 -0.02
CA GLU A 306 -10.08 -25.59 -1.35
C GLU A 306 -10.99 -24.84 -2.34
N TYR A 307 -12.20 -24.47 -1.90
CA TYR A 307 -13.11 -23.63 -2.69
C TYR A 307 -12.53 -22.25 -3.01
N LEU A 308 -11.91 -21.58 -2.03
CA LEU A 308 -11.25 -20.27 -2.23
C LEU A 308 -10.15 -20.37 -3.29
N LYS A 309 -9.37 -21.46 -3.29
CA LYS A 309 -8.35 -21.72 -4.30
C LYS A 309 -8.96 -21.94 -5.69
N ASP A 310 -10.07 -22.68 -5.78
CA ASP A 310 -10.76 -22.99 -7.03
C ASP A 310 -11.55 -21.80 -7.61
N GLN A 311 -11.99 -20.88 -6.77
CA GLN A 311 -12.86 -19.75 -7.13
C GLN A 311 -12.18 -18.40 -6.89
N GLU A 312 -10.86 -18.37 -6.67
CA GLU A 312 -10.08 -17.15 -6.33
C GLU A 312 -10.30 -15.99 -7.32
N GLN A 313 -10.65 -16.34 -8.56
CA GLN A 313 -10.90 -15.40 -9.64
C GLN A 313 -12.24 -14.67 -9.50
N LEU A 314 -13.25 -15.25 -8.84
CA LEU A 314 -14.62 -14.75 -8.74
C LEU A 314 -14.82 -13.97 -7.43
N GLU A 315 -14.82 -12.63 -7.51
CA GLU A 315 -14.90 -11.75 -6.33
C GLU A 315 -16.06 -12.09 -5.38
N GLU A 316 -17.29 -12.29 -5.90
CA GLU A 316 -18.43 -12.59 -5.02
C GLU A 316 -18.35 -13.97 -4.36
N SER A 317 -17.82 -14.96 -5.07
CA SER A 317 -17.57 -16.29 -4.50
C SER A 317 -16.51 -16.22 -3.41
N VAL A 318 -15.43 -15.47 -3.66
CA VAL A 318 -14.35 -15.26 -2.67
C VAL A 318 -14.89 -14.52 -1.45
N LYS A 319 -15.64 -13.44 -1.65
CA LYS A 319 -16.27 -12.68 -0.57
C LYS A 319 -17.19 -13.56 0.26
N GLU A 320 -18.14 -14.27 -0.35
CA GLU A 320 -19.06 -15.15 0.39
C GLU A 320 -18.29 -16.25 1.16
N ALA A 321 -17.25 -16.82 0.55
CA ALA A 321 -16.42 -17.83 1.21
C ALA A 321 -15.58 -17.27 2.35
N LEU A 322 -15.02 -16.06 2.24
CA LEU A 322 -14.28 -15.42 3.33
C LEU A 322 -15.19 -15.03 4.49
N VAL A 323 -16.41 -14.52 4.22
CA VAL A 323 -17.40 -14.25 5.27
C VAL A 323 -17.70 -15.54 6.03
N TYR A 324 -18.02 -16.63 5.31
CA TYR A 324 -18.31 -17.91 5.95
C TYR A 324 -17.11 -18.52 6.67
N LEU A 325 -15.90 -18.36 6.13
CA LEU A 325 -14.66 -18.77 6.80
C LEU A 325 -14.41 -17.95 8.07
N GLY A 326 -14.75 -16.66 8.06
CA GLY A 326 -14.71 -15.78 9.22
C GLY A 326 -15.65 -16.23 10.32
N GLU A 327 -16.82 -16.78 9.98
CA GLU A 327 -17.72 -17.40 10.96
C GLU A 327 -17.12 -18.67 11.57
N LEU A 328 -16.55 -19.54 10.72
CA LEU A 328 -15.94 -20.80 11.19
C LEU A 328 -14.73 -20.55 12.10
N THR A 329 -13.88 -19.58 11.75
CA THR A 329 -12.61 -19.32 12.44
C THR A 329 -12.77 -18.61 13.79
N LYS A 330 -13.98 -18.18 14.17
CA LYS A 330 -14.24 -17.63 15.51
C LYS A 330 -14.17 -18.68 16.61
N GLU A 331 -14.30 -19.97 16.27
CA GLU A 331 -14.21 -21.06 17.25
C GLU A 331 -12.74 -21.34 17.61
N GLN A 332 -12.41 -21.42 18.90
CA GLN A 332 -11.01 -21.52 19.41
C GLN A 332 -10.22 -22.74 18.92
N ASP A 333 -10.89 -23.79 18.40
CA ASP A 333 -10.24 -25.01 17.90
C ASP A 333 -10.05 -25.00 16.36
N SER A 334 -10.24 -23.85 15.71
CA SER A 334 -10.19 -23.71 14.26
C SER A 334 -8.76 -23.69 13.72
N VAL A 335 -8.26 -24.84 13.28
CA VAL A 335 -6.93 -24.94 12.68
C VAL A 335 -7.00 -24.74 11.16
N VAL A 336 -6.32 -23.68 10.68
CA VAL A 336 -5.99 -23.49 9.26
C VAL A 336 -4.50 -23.71 9.10
N ASP A 337 -4.12 -24.64 8.22
CA ASP A 337 -2.71 -24.92 7.94
C ASP A 337 -2.03 -23.77 7.17
N GLU A 338 -0.70 -23.81 7.10
CA GLU A 338 0.11 -22.82 6.41
C GLU A 338 -0.33 -22.60 4.94
N ALA A 339 -0.71 -23.69 4.26
CA ALA A 339 -1.20 -23.63 2.89
C ALA A 339 -2.52 -22.86 2.78
N GLY A 340 -3.45 -23.06 3.72
CA GLY A 340 -4.71 -22.33 3.79
C GLY A 340 -4.52 -20.84 4.09
N LYS A 341 -3.62 -20.51 5.02
CA LYS A 341 -3.24 -19.11 5.30
C LYS A 341 -2.68 -18.42 4.04
N LYS A 342 -1.82 -19.11 3.29
CA LYS A 342 -1.33 -18.62 1.97
C LYS A 342 -2.43 -18.40 0.94
N VAL A 343 -3.48 -19.23 0.94
CA VAL A 343 -4.65 -19.04 0.05
C VAL A 343 -5.42 -17.76 0.42
N ILE A 344 -5.62 -17.47 1.71
CA ILE A 344 -6.30 -16.24 2.16
C ILE A 344 -5.50 -15.01 1.71
N VAL A 345 -4.18 -15.01 1.92
CA VAL A 345 -3.29 -13.94 1.46
C VAL A 345 -3.30 -13.82 -0.06
N SER A 346 -3.33 -14.94 -0.79
CA SER A 346 -3.46 -14.94 -2.25
C SER A 346 -4.76 -14.24 -2.67
N CYS A 347 -5.88 -14.53 -2.00
CA CYS A 347 -7.16 -13.87 -2.24
C CYS A 347 -7.06 -12.34 -2.04
N MET A 348 -6.33 -11.87 -1.04
CA MET A 348 -6.07 -10.42 -0.86
C MET A 348 -5.28 -9.85 -2.03
N ARG A 349 -4.13 -10.46 -2.36
CA ARG A 349 -3.23 -10.00 -3.44
C ARG A 349 -3.96 -9.94 -4.79
N THR A 350 -4.77 -10.95 -5.06
CA THR A 350 -5.44 -11.07 -6.34
C THR A 350 -6.72 -10.21 -6.41
N ASN A 351 -7.40 -9.94 -5.28
CA ASN A 351 -8.59 -9.07 -5.22
C ASN A 351 -8.27 -7.67 -4.64
N MET A 352 -7.09 -7.13 -4.94
CA MET A 352 -6.58 -5.91 -4.28
C MET A 352 -7.51 -4.69 -4.39
N SER A 353 -8.34 -4.56 -5.43
CA SER A 353 -9.26 -3.44 -5.57
C SER A 353 -10.62 -3.63 -4.86
N ASN A 354 -10.91 -4.82 -4.32
CA ASN A 354 -12.19 -5.11 -3.68
C ASN A 354 -12.05 -4.96 -2.17
N VAL A 355 -12.53 -3.82 -1.66
CA VAL A 355 -12.42 -3.45 -0.24
C VAL A 355 -13.10 -4.44 0.69
N ASP A 356 -14.21 -5.06 0.28
CA ASP A 356 -14.92 -6.05 1.09
C ASP A 356 -14.08 -7.31 1.27
N ILE A 357 -13.45 -7.79 0.19
CA ILE A 357 -12.54 -8.95 0.26
C ILE A 357 -11.32 -8.64 1.12
N GLN A 358 -10.73 -7.45 1.00
CA GLN A 358 -9.63 -7.04 1.87
C GLN A 358 -10.07 -7.03 3.34
N THR A 359 -11.26 -6.47 3.62
CA THR A 359 -11.80 -6.36 4.99
C THR A 359 -12.04 -7.75 5.58
N GLU A 360 -12.71 -8.64 4.85
CA GLU A 360 -13.01 -9.99 5.35
C GLU A 360 -11.76 -10.86 5.48
N ALA A 361 -10.79 -10.70 4.59
CA ALA A 361 -9.51 -11.39 4.74
C ALA A 361 -8.76 -10.92 6.00
N CYS A 362 -8.73 -9.61 6.30
CA CYS A 362 -8.16 -9.10 7.54
C CYS A 362 -8.86 -9.69 8.78
N ASN A 363 -10.19 -9.77 8.78
CA ASN A 363 -10.97 -10.39 9.85
C ASN A 363 -10.63 -11.89 10.04
N VAL A 364 -10.57 -12.66 8.94
CA VAL A 364 -10.20 -14.07 9.00
C VAL A 364 -8.78 -14.25 9.53
N LEU A 365 -7.81 -13.49 9.02
CA LEU A 365 -6.43 -13.58 9.49
C LEU A 365 -6.33 -13.21 10.97
N GLN A 366 -7.09 -12.21 11.44
CA GLN A 366 -7.12 -11.80 12.84
C GLN A 366 -7.61 -12.93 13.75
N ASN A 367 -8.66 -13.65 13.36
CA ASN A 367 -9.11 -14.83 14.09
C ASN A 367 -8.01 -15.90 14.18
N LEU A 368 -7.22 -16.08 13.12
CA LEU A 368 -6.19 -17.11 13.03
C LEU A 368 -4.91 -16.80 13.82
N VAL A 369 -4.68 -15.53 14.20
CA VAL A 369 -3.55 -15.17 15.06
C VAL A 369 -3.70 -15.83 16.44
N VAL A 370 -4.94 -15.96 16.95
CA VAL A 370 -5.21 -16.52 18.28
C VAL A 370 -4.70 -17.96 18.43
N THR A 371 -4.69 -18.72 17.34
CA THR A 371 -4.25 -20.12 17.30
C THR A 371 -2.89 -20.29 16.61
N ALA A 372 -2.15 -19.21 16.38
CA ALA A 372 -0.88 -19.25 15.67
C ALA A 372 0.26 -19.68 16.61
N GLU A 373 1.12 -20.57 16.13
CA GLU A 373 2.32 -21.01 16.84
C GLU A 373 3.50 -20.05 16.56
N ASP A 374 4.55 -20.14 17.39
CA ASP A 374 5.78 -19.38 17.15
C ASP A 374 6.36 -19.67 15.76
N GLY A 375 6.72 -18.63 15.02
CA GLY A 375 7.25 -18.75 13.67
C GLY A 375 6.20 -19.06 12.58
N ASP A 376 4.91 -18.94 12.89
CA ASP A 376 3.84 -19.05 11.90
C ASP A 376 3.97 -17.98 10.81
N ILE A 377 3.52 -18.29 9.59
CA ILE A 377 3.61 -17.36 8.46
C ILE A 377 2.85 -16.05 8.66
N LEU A 378 1.87 -16.03 9.58
CA LEU A 378 1.11 -14.82 9.93
C LEU A 378 2.01 -13.66 10.35
N TYR A 379 3.12 -13.97 11.03
CA TYR A 379 4.09 -13.00 11.53
C TYR A 379 5.10 -12.54 10.47
N THR A 380 5.02 -13.09 9.26
CA THR A 380 6.00 -12.80 8.20
C THR A 380 5.56 -11.66 7.29
N LYS A 381 6.54 -11.07 6.59
CA LYS A 381 6.33 -10.04 5.57
C LYS A 381 5.34 -10.47 4.47
N ASP A 382 5.19 -11.77 4.23
CA ASP A 382 4.24 -12.29 3.24
C ASP A 382 2.78 -11.99 3.58
N VAL A 383 2.44 -11.91 4.87
CA VAL A 383 1.10 -11.55 5.37
C VAL A 383 1.02 -10.05 5.66
N ILE A 384 2.05 -9.48 6.29
CA ILE A 384 2.08 -8.08 6.69
C ILE A 384 2.01 -7.14 5.48
N ALA A 385 2.81 -7.36 4.43
CA ALA A 385 2.87 -6.43 3.30
C ALA A 385 1.53 -6.28 2.53
N PRO A 386 0.77 -7.35 2.25
CA PRO A 386 -0.57 -7.24 1.68
C PRO A 386 -1.56 -6.46 2.57
N VAL A 387 -1.49 -6.58 3.89
CA VAL A 387 -2.37 -5.85 4.82
C VAL A 387 -2.10 -4.34 4.75
N LEU A 388 -0.83 -3.93 4.84
CA LEU A 388 -0.45 -2.51 4.75
C LEU A 388 -0.77 -1.94 3.35
N LEU A 389 -0.55 -2.72 2.29
CA LEU A 389 -0.94 -2.32 0.94
C LEU A 389 -2.46 -2.13 0.81
N ALA A 390 -3.26 -2.97 1.46
CA ALA A 390 -4.71 -2.84 1.49
C ALA A 390 -5.14 -1.55 2.22
N MET A 391 -4.53 -1.24 3.37
CA MET A 391 -4.76 0.02 4.09
C MET A 391 -4.49 1.23 3.20
N ARG A 392 -3.34 1.26 2.51
CA ARG A 392 -2.97 2.36 1.61
C ARG A 392 -3.87 2.47 0.39
N SER A 393 -4.22 1.33 -0.22
CA SER A 393 -5.04 1.29 -1.43
C SER A 393 -6.50 1.69 -1.18
N HIS A 394 -6.98 1.51 0.05
CA HIS A 394 -8.35 1.83 0.46
C HIS A 394 -8.36 2.72 1.70
N ALA A 395 -7.50 3.75 1.71
CA ALA A 395 -7.41 4.74 2.79
C ALA A 395 -8.78 5.33 3.14
N ALA A 396 -9.66 5.52 2.14
CA ALA A 396 -11.02 6.05 2.33
C ALA A 396 -12.05 5.09 2.97
N SER A 397 -11.67 3.85 3.32
CA SER A 397 -12.60 2.86 3.90
C SER A 397 -12.38 2.64 5.39
N ALA A 398 -13.19 3.28 6.24
CA ALA A 398 -13.12 3.12 7.69
C ALA A 398 -13.25 1.65 8.14
N SER A 399 -14.10 0.86 7.48
CA SER A 399 -14.28 -0.57 7.83
C SER A 399 -13.01 -1.38 7.59
N LEU A 400 -12.30 -1.14 6.49
CA LEU A 400 -11.03 -1.81 6.23
C LEU A 400 -9.96 -1.32 7.20
N GLN A 401 -9.83 0.00 7.39
CA GLN A 401 -8.82 0.55 8.31
C GLN A 401 -9.01 -0.02 9.73
N SER A 402 -10.26 -0.10 10.20
CA SER A 402 -10.60 -0.70 11.50
C SER A 402 -10.23 -2.20 11.59
N ALA A 403 -10.53 -2.99 10.55
CA ALA A 403 -10.19 -4.41 10.51
C ALA A 403 -8.67 -4.65 10.43
N ALA A 404 -7.97 -3.83 9.64
CA ALA A 404 -6.52 -3.90 9.49
C ALA A 404 -5.80 -3.48 10.78
N ALA A 405 -6.24 -2.41 11.45
CA ALA A 405 -5.70 -2.01 12.76
C ALA A 405 -5.88 -3.13 13.80
N GLN A 406 -7.04 -3.78 13.82
CA GLN A 406 -7.27 -4.92 14.72
C GLN A 406 -6.36 -6.11 14.44
N LEU A 407 -6.10 -6.41 13.15
CA LEU A 407 -5.14 -7.43 12.76
C LEU A 407 -3.71 -7.05 13.12
N ILE A 408 -3.30 -5.80 12.88
CA ILE A 408 -1.97 -5.27 13.26
C ILE A 408 -1.76 -5.42 14.76
N MET A 409 -2.74 -5.00 15.58
CA MET A 409 -2.70 -5.18 17.04
C MET A 409 -2.40 -6.64 17.43
N ALA A 410 -3.08 -7.60 16.78
CA ALA A 410 -2.90 -9.02 17.06
C ALA A 410 -1.52 -9.53 16.60
N LEU A 411 -1.07 -9.15 15.41
CA LEU A 411 0.23 -9.55 14.86
C LEU A 411 1.40 -8.98 15.65
N SER A 412 1.28 -7.75 16.13
CA SER A 412 2.32 -7.06 16.93
C SER A 412 2.56 -7.67 18.30
N GLY A 413 1.75 -8.65 18.73
CA GLY A 413 2.08 -9.49 19.88
C GLY A 413 3.36 -10.34 19.67
N ASP A 414 3.74 -10.58 18.41
CA ASP A 414 5.05 -11.14 18.06
C ASP A 414 6.07 -10.01 17.79
N GLU A 415 7.21 -10.07 18.47
CA GLU A 415 8.25 -9.03 18.39
C GLU A 415 8.80 -8.86 16.96
N SER A 416 8.99 -9.97 16.24
CA SER A 416 9.53 -9.94 14.87
C SER A 416 8.52 -9.35 13.88
N ALA A 417 7.24 -9.65 14.05
CA ALA A 417 6.17 -9.05 13.27
C ALA A 417 6.05 -7.55 13.56
N ALA A 418 6.14 -7.12 14.82
CA ALA A 418 6.10 -5.71 15.19
C ALA A 418 7.23 -4.90 14.51
N ASP A 419 8.46 -5.42 14.48
CA ASP A 419 9.59 -4.81 13.78
C ASP A 419 9.36 -4.74 12.26
N VAL A 420 8.85 -5.82 11.65
CA VAL A 420 8.53 -5.84 10.21
C VAL A 420 7.42 -4.85 9.86
N ILE A 421 6.39 -4.71 10.70
CA ILE A 421 5.30 -3.74 10.52
C ILE A 421 5.85 -2.32 10.58
N GLY A 422 6.69 -2.02 11.58
CA GLY A 422 7.38 -0.75 11.75
C GLY A 422 8.18 -0.33 10.53
N GLN A 423 9.13 -1.18 10.13
CA GLN A 423 10.01 -0.95 8.96
C GLN A 423 9.24 -0.78 7.65
N ALA A 424 8.06 -1.39 7.54
CA ALA A 424 7.21 -1.29 6.36
C ALA A 424 6.35 -0.01 6.34
N GLY A 425 6.36 0.80 7.40
CA GLY A 425 5.57 2.03 7.53
C GLY A 425 4.17 1.83 8.14
N GLY A 426 3.97 0.74 8.89
CA GLY A 426 2.65 0.41 9.45
C GLY A 426 2.18 1.34 10.55
N VAL A 427 3.10 1.92 11.34
CA VAL A 427 2.78 2.95 12.34
C VAL A 427 2.14 4.16 11.66
N GLN A 428 2.77 4.66 10.59
CA GLN A 428 2.27 5.79 9.80
C GLN A 428 0.89 5.50 9.20
N ASP A 429 0.67 4.27 8.71
CA ASP A 429 -0.62 3.86 8.15
C ASP A 429 -1.74 3.89 9.21
N VAL A 430 -1.48 3.42 10.44
CA VAL A 430 -2.44 3.45 11.55
C VAL A 430 -2.75 4.89 11.99
N LEU A 431 -1.73 5.74 12.14
CA LEU A 431 -1.91 7.15 12.49
C LEU A 431 -2.67 7.92 11.40
N ALA A 432 -2.35 7.67 10.12
CA ALA A 432 -3.08 8.26 9.00
C ALA A 432 -4.58 7.88 9.02
N ALA A 433 -4.90 6.63 9.36
CA ALA A 433 -6.28 6.19 9.51
C ALA A 433 -7.01 6.91 10.66
N MET A 434 -6.37 7.11 11.82
CA MET A 434 -6.95 7.87 12.94
C MET A 434 -7.27 9.31 12.52
N ARG A 435 -6.33 9.97 11.85
CA ARG A 435 -6.49 11.36 11.36
C ARG A 435 -7.58 11.49 10.30
N GLN A 436 -7.74 10.47 9.46
CA GLN A 436 -8.77 10.47 8.42
C GLN A 436 -10.18 10.21 8.96
N PHE A 437 -10.31 9.43 10.02
CA PHE A 437 -11.59 9.04 10.62
C PHE A 437 -11.67 9.34 12.13
N PRO A 438 -11.51 10.60 12.55
CA PRO A 438 -11.45 10.96 13.97
C PRO A 438 -12.76 10.68 14.72
N ASN A 439 -13.88 10.52 14.01
CA ASN A 439 -15.20 10.27 14.61
C ASN A 439 -15.62 8.79 14.58
N ASP A 440 -14.85 7.90 13.97
CA ASP A 440 -15.19 6.47 13.93
C ASP A 440 -14.67 5.78 15.20
N GLN A 441 -15.55 5.67 16.19
CA GLN A 441 -15.24 5.11 17.51
C GLN A 441 -14.54 3.74 17.45
N LYS A 442 -14.98 2.85 16.56
CA LYS A 442 -14.44 1.50 16.46
C LYS A 442 -13.05 1.51 15.83
N LEU A 443 -12.86 2.29 14.77
CA LEU A 443 -11.55 2.47 14.15
C LEU A 443 -10.57 3.06 15.16
N ILE A 444 -10.94 4.16 15.83
CA ILE A 444 -10.05 4.83 16.80
C ILE A 444 -9.67 3.88 17.94
N THR A 445 -10.63 3.13 18.49
CA THR A 445 -10.36 2.12 19.53
C THR A 445 -9.34 1.08 19.03
N ASN A 446 -9.56 0.51 17.84
CA ASN A 446 -8.65 -0.50 17.27
C ASN A 446 -7.27 0.09 16.96
N SER A 447 -7.20 1.34 16.51
CA SER A 447 -5.94 2.02 16.23
C SER A 447 -5.15 2.29 17.51
N CYS A 448 -5.77 2.74 18.60
CA CYS A 448 -5.10 2.86 19.90
C CYS A 448 -4.52 1.52 20.36
N GLY A 449 -5.27 0.42 20.19
CA GLY A 449 -4.78 -0.92 20.50
C GLY A 449 -3.59 -1.34 19.63
N ALA A 450 -3.64 -1.03 18.33
CA ALA A 450 -2.53 -1.29 17.41
C ALA A 450 -1.27 -0.49 17.77
N LEU A 451 -1.41 0.80 18.08
CA LEU A 451 -0.29 1.66 18.49
C LEU A 451 0.33 1.19 19.81
N TRP A 452 -0.49 0.80 20.78
CA TRP A 452 0.04 0.19 22.01
C TRP A 452 0.86 -1.07 21.70
N SER A 453 0.28 -2.03 20.99
CA SER A 453 0.96 -3.30 20.68
C SER A 453 2.25 -3.08 19.89
N LEU A 454 2.25 -2.13 18.93
CA LEU A 454 3.45 -1.74 18.19
C LEU A 454 4.49 -1.03 19.08
N GLY A 455 4.04 -0.22 20.03
CA GLY A 455 4.88 0.67 20.85
C GLY A 455 5.65 -0.02 21.96
N VAL A 456 5.34 -1.29 22.23
CA VAL A 456 6.20 -2.16 23.04
C VAL A 456 7.59 -2.31 22.38
N ASN A 457 7.68 -2.21 21.05
CA ASN A 457 8.94 -2.18 20.34
C ASN A 457 9.53 -0.75 20.31
N GLU A 458 10.76 -0.59 20.79
CA GLU A 458 11.45 0.71 20.91
C GLU A 458 11.58 1.47 19.57
N ASN A 459 11.85 0.77 18.46
CA ASN A 459 11.96 1.44 17.16
C ASN A 459 10.60 2.00 16.71
N ASN A 460 9.51 1.27 16.98
CA ASN A 460 8.16 1.73 16.67
C ASN A 460 7.72 2.88 17.56
N ALA A 461 8.09 2.87 18.84
CA ALA A 461 7.85 3.99 19.76
C ALA A 461 8.50 5.28 19.24
N LYS A 462 9.76 5.21 18.80
CA LYS A 462 10.46 6.34 18.15
C LYS A 462 9.75 6.84 16.90
N ILE A 463 9.32 5.93 16.02
CA ILE A 463 8.55 6.29 14.82
C ILE A 463 7.24 6.99 15.21
N MET A 464 6.53 6.50 16.23
CA MET A 464 5.32 7.15 16.74
C MET A 464 5.59 8.55 17.26
N THR A 465 6.68 8.74 18.02
CA THR A 465 7.11 10.05 18.51
C THR A 465 7.40 11.02 17.36
N GLU A 466 8.19 10.61 16.37
CA GLU A 466 8.50 11.42 15.17
C GLU A 466 7.23 11.83 14.40
N GLU A 467 6.25 10.94 14.33
CA GLU A 467 4.98 11.17 13.66
C GLU A 467 3.96 11.94 14.51
N LYS A 468 4.29 12.35 15.73
CA LYS A 468 3.36 13.00 16.69
C LYS A 468 2.18 12.10 17.11
N GLY A 469 2.41 10.80 17.20
CA GLY A 469 1.40 9.81 17.58
C GLY A 469 0.79 10.06 18.95
N LEU A 470 1.54 10.63 19.90
CA LEU A 470 1.00 11.03 21.21
C LEU A 470 -0.16 12.02 21.08
N ALA A 471 -0.09 12.97 20.14
CA ALA A 471 -1.17 13.92 19.88
C ALA A 471 -2.42 13.23 19.34
N ASP A 472 -2.27 12.22 18.48
CA ASP A 472 -3.39 11.45 17.95
C ASP A 472 -4.04 10.59 19.05
N VAL A 473 -3.26 9.98 19.96
CA VAL A 473 -3.78 9.20 21.10
C VAL A 473 -4.47 10.11 22.13
N CYS A 474 -3.91 11.28 22.44
CA CYS A 474 -4.57 12.25 23.31
C CYS A 474 -5.87 12.79 22.69
N GLY A 475 -5.88 13.05 21.38
CA GLY A 475 -7.10 13.42 20.66
C GLY A 475 -8.17 12.33 20.69
N ALA A 476 -7.77 11.05 20.68
CA ALA A 476 -8.68 9.92 20.86
C ALA A 476 -9.31 9.91 22.27
N LEU A 477 -8.54 10.16 23.33
CA LEU A 477 -9.06 10.28 24.70
C LEU A 477 -10.01 11.47 24.86
N ASP A 478 -9.67 12.62 24.28
CA ASP A 478 -10.52 13.81 24.36
C ASP A 478 -11.86 13.62 23.61
N GLY A 479 -11.82 12.99 22.44
CA GLY A 479 -13.00 12.76 21.61
C GLY A 479 -13.89 11.59 22.05
N HIS A 480 -13.31 10.54 22.64
CA HIS A 480 -13.97 9.24 22.88
C HIS A 480 -13.62 8.60 24.23
N GLY A 481 -13.22 9.41 25.22
CA GLY A 481 -12.87 8.94 26.57
C GLY A 481 -14.03 8.31 27.37
N ASP A 482 -15.25 8.35 26.85
CA ASP A 482 -16.41 7.64 27.40
C ASP A 482 -16.43 6.14 27.03
N ILE A 483 -15.50 5.67 26.21
CA ILE A 483 -15.38 4.26 25.81
C ILE A 483 -14.26 3.57 26.61
N ALA A 484 -14.64 2.71 27.57
CA ALA A 484 -13.70 2.05 28.47
C ALA A 484 -12.56 1.29 27.74
N GLN A 485 -12.88 0.55 26.67
CA GLN A 485 -11.86 -0.20 25.90
C GLN A 485 -10.89 0.72 25.15
N LEU A 486 -11.35 1.88 24.68
CA LEU A 486 -10.47 2.87 24.06
C LEU A 486 -9.52 3.46 25.08
N VAL A 487 -10.03 3.82 26.26
CA VAL A 487 -9.22 4.36 27.36
C VAL A 487 -8.18 3.34 27.80
N ASP A 488 -8.55 2.07 27.95
CA ASP A 488 -7.65 0.95 28.24
C ASP A 488 -6.44 0.96 27.28
N TYR A 489 -6.69 0.91 25.97
CA TYR A 489 -5.64 0.90 24.95
C TYR A 489 -4.85 2.21 24.85
N ALA A 490 -5.53 3.36 24.95
CA ALA A 490 -4.90 4.66 24.85
C ALA A 490 -3.93 4.91 26.02
N CYS A 491 -4.32 4.53 27.25
CA CYS A 491 -3.43 4.61 28.41
C CYS A 491 -2.19 3.72 28.24
N CYS A 492 -2.34 2.51 27.71
CA CYS A 492 -1.19 1.65 27.43
C CYS A 492 -0.27 2.22 26.34
N ALA A 493 -0.83 2.81 25.28
CA ALA A 493 -0.03 3.48 24.26
C ALA A 493 0.70 4.71 24.83
N ILE A 494 0.04 5.51 25.67
CA ILE A 494 0.65 6.65 26.36
C ILE A 494 1.80 6.19 27.26
N TRP A 495 1.63 5.11 28.01
CA TRP A 495 2.69 4.55 28.85
C TRP A 495 3.93 4.16 28.03
N SER A 496 3.76 3.56 26.84
CA SER A 496 4.90 3.29 25.96
C SER A 496 5.54 4.57 25.41
N LEU A 497 4.74 5.59 25.10
CA LEU A 497 5.24 6.86 24.56
C LEU A 497 5.85 7.78 25.62
N SER A 498 5.47 7.67 26.89
CA SER A 498 6.03 8.46 27.99
C SER A 498 7.46 8.07 28.33
N MET A 499 7.92 6.90 27.87
CA MET A 499 9.32 6.46 27.99
C MET A 499 10.26 7.15 26.98
N GLU A 500 9.72 7.81 25.96
CA GLU A 500 10.51 8.55 24.97
C GLU A 500 10.67 10.01 25.39
N ASP A 501 11.91 10.43 25.70
CA ASP A 501 12.23 11.78 26.19
C ASP A 501 11.67 12.91 25.30
N ASP A 502 11.64 12.69 23.98
CA ASP A 502 11.13 13.65 22.99
C ASP A 502 9.61 13.93 23.14
N ASN A 503 8.87 13.09 23.87
CA ASN A 503 7.45 13.29 24.15
C ASN A 503 7.18 14.11 25.42
N ILE A 504 8.16 14.35 26.30
CA ILE A 504 7.94 14.99 27.60
C ILE A 504 7.30 16.38 27.46
N GLU A 505 7.87 17.25 26.62
CA GLU A 505 7.32 18.59 26.38
C GLU A 505 5.91 18.51 25.74
N MET A 506 5.70 17.54 24.85
CA MET A 506 4.41 17.36 24.18
C MET A 506 3.31 16.87 25.14
N MET A 507 3.63 16.03 26.12
CA MET A 507 2.67 15.56 27.13
C MET A 507 2.13 16.72 27.97
N ALA A 508 3.00 17.68 28.31
CA ALA A 508 2.62 18.91 29.00
C ALA A 508 1.65 19.76 28.15
N ASP A 509 2.01 20.03 26.90
CA ASP A 509 1.20 20.83 25.97
C ASP A 509 -0.19 20.22 25.69
N LEU A 510 -0.25 18.89 25.61
CA LEU A 510 -1.49 18.15 25.35
C LEU A 510 -2.34 17.90 26.59
N GLN A 511 -1.88 18.30 27.78
CA GLN A 511 -2.55 18.04 29.06
C GLN A 511 -2.82 16.54 29.28
N THR A 512 -1.87 15.66 28.93
CA THR A 512 -2.04 14.20 28.94
C THR A 512 -2.50 13.68 30.32
N VAL A 513 -1.92 14.20 31.42
CA VAL A 513 -2.34 13.85 32.79
C VAL A 513 -3.82 14.15 33.03
N LYS A 514 -4.31 15.31 32.59
CA LYS A 514 -5.71 15.73 32.75
C LYS A 514 -6.66 14.81 31.98
N LEU A 515 -6.32 14.49 30.72
CA LEU A 515 -7.10 13.60 29.87
C LEU A 515 -7.22 12.19 30.46
N THR A 516 -6.09 11.63 30.92
CA THR A 516 -6.04 10.32 31.57
C THR A 516 -6.83 10.30 32.88
N LEU A 517 -6.69 11.34 33.71
CA LEU A 517 -7.42 11.46 34.98
C LEU A 517 -8.93 11.59 34.78
N ASN A 518 -9.38 12.37 33.80
CA ASN A 518 -10.80 12.52 33.46
C ASN A 518 -11.41 11.18 32.96
N SER A 519 -10.64 10.43 32.19
CA SER A 519 -11.03 9.11 31.70
C SER A 519 -11.11 8.09 32.85
N LEU A 520 -10.14 8.11 33.78
CA LEU A 520 -10.17 7.31 35.00
C LEU A 520 -11.39 7.65 35.86
N LYS A 521 -11.69 8.94 36.06
CA LYS A 521 -12.87 9.38 36.81
C LYS A 521 -14.18 8.81 36.22
N THR A 522 -14.27 8.79 34.90
CA THR A 522 -15.43 8.26 34.16
C THR A 522 -15.57 6.76 34.33
N HIS A 523 -14.45 6.03 34.29
CA HIS A 523 -14.40 4.56 34.27
C HIS A 523 -13.83 3.91 35.54
N LYS A 524 -13.84 4.61 36.69
CA LYS A 524 -13.19 4.16 37.94
C LYS A 524 -13.62 2.78 38.45
N LYS A 525 -14.75 2.23 37.99
CA LYS A 525 -15.22 0.88 38.34
C LYS A 525 -14.68 -0.22 37.42
N ASP A 526 -14.09 0.14 36.28
CA ASP A 526 -13.44 -0.78 35.37
C ASP A 526 -12.01 -1.01 35.82
N ALA A 527 -11.68 -2.26 36.18
CA ALA A 527 -10.38 -2.60 36.74
C ALA A 527 -9.23 -2.44 35.72
N LYS A 528 -9.48 -2.66 34.41
CA LYS A 528 -8.44 -2.51 33.39
C LYS A 528 -8.10 -1.05 33.17
N VAL A 529 -9.13 -0.21 33.07
CA VAL A 529 -8.94 1.24 32.96
C VAL A 529 -8.26 1.79 34.21
N ALA A 530 -8.70 1.38 35.40
CA ALA A 530 -8.07 1.76 36.66
C ALA A 530 -6.57 1.43 36.69
N LYS A 531 -6.21 0.20 36.34
CA LYS A 531 -4.82 -0.24 36.26
C LYS A 531 -4.01 0.60 35.28
N ASN A 532 -4.44 0.64 34.02
CA ASN A 532 -3.64 1.18 32.93
C ASN A 532 -3.57 2.71 32.95
N ALA A 533 -4.62 3.40 33.42
CA ALA A 533 -4.56 4.84 33.64
C ALA A 533 -3.57 5.22 34.75
N CYS A 534 -3.56 4.48 35.87
CA CYS A 534 -2.59 4.72 36.95
C CYS A 534 -1.16 4.40 36.50
N MET A 535 -0.96 3.32 35.73
CA MET A 535 0.34 2.96 35.15
C MET A 535 0.88 4.06 34.23
N ALA A 536 0.04 4.58 33.33
CA ALA A 536 0.41 5.67 32.44
C ALA A 536 0.75 6.95 33.23
N MET A 537 -0.09 7.34 34.19
CA MET A 537 0.18 8.52 35.02
C MET A 537 1.46 8.37 35.85
N ALA A 538 1.76 7.19 36.39
CA ALA A 538 2.99 6.94 37.13
C ALA A 538 4.22 7.20 36.25
N SER A 539 4.24 6.64 35.03
CA SER A 539 5.34 6.86 34.09
C SER A 539 5.47 8.31 33.64
N ILE A 540 4.36 9.03 33.45
CA ILE A 540 4.40 10.46 33.09
C ILE A 540 4.98 11.29 34.26
N VAL A 541 4.58 11.00 35.50
CA VAL A 541 5.05 11.70 36.70
C VAL A 541 6.52 11.40 37.00
N GLU A 542 6.97 10.18 36.71
CA GLU A 542 8.39 9.80 36.79
C GLU A 542 9.23 10.58 35.77
N ALA A 543 8.71 10.78 34.55
CA ALA A 543 9.40 11.48 33.48
C ALA A 543 9.44 13.01 33.63
N ASP A 544 8.43 13.62 34.26
CA ASP A 544 8.28 15.08 34.38
C ASP A 544 7.68 15.52 35.73
N GLU A 545 8.48 16.25 36.51
CA GLU A 545 8.05 16.85 37.78
C GLU A 545 6.84 17.78 37.60
N GLU A 546 6.78 18.55 36.52
CA GLU A 546 5.67 19.50 36.32
C GLU A 546 4.32 18.76 36.15
N SER A 547 4.37 17.56 35.57
CA SER A 547 3.21 16.68 35.44
C SER A 547 2.69 16.15 36.77
N ALA A 548 3.54 16.03 37.79
CA ALA A 548 3.14 15.70 39.15
C ALA A 548 2.23 16.81 39.75
N TYR A 549 2.60 18.08 39.56
CA TYR A 549 1.78 19.22 40.00
C TYR A 549 0.47 19.35 39.21
N ARG A 550 0.47 19.02 37.91
CA ARG A 550 -0.77 19.01 37.09
C ARG A 550 -1.80 17.99 37.58
N LEU A 551 -1.38 16.91 38.24
CA LEU A 551 -2.29 15.95 38.87
C LEU A 551 -3.04 16.57 40.06
N LEU A 552 -2.45 17.57 40.72
CA LEU A 552 -3.10 18.31 41.82
C LEU A 552 -4.11 19.34 41.30
N GLU A 553 -3.73 20.10 40.27
CA GLU A 553 -4.45 21.29 39.80
C GLU A 553 -5.51 20.99 38.72
N ASN A 554 -6.30 19.90 38.86
CA ASN A 554 -7.39 19.64 37.92
C ASN A 554 -8.61 20.54 38.23
N GLU A 555 -9.15 21.22 37.21
CA GLU A 555 -10.17 22.28 37.31
C GLU A 555 -11.44 21.86 38.10
N GLY A 556 -11.39 22.02 39.44
CA GLY A 556 -12.54 21.89 40.34
C GLY A 556 -12.52 20.68 41.29
N GLU A 557 -11.64 19.70 41.11
CA GLU A 557 -11.45 18.56 42.03
C GLU A 557 -9.99 18.08 41.99
N ALA A 558 -9.36 17.89 43.15
CA ALA A 558 -7.99 17.39 43.23
C ALA A 558 -7.89 15.94 42.69
N GLY A 559 -6.83 15.65 41.92
CA GLY A 559 -6.65 14.32 41.31
C GLY A 559 -6.33 13.22 42.29
N ILE A 560 -5.61 13.52 43.39
CA ILE A 560 -5.28 12.54 44.44
C ILE A 560 -6.54 11.84 44.98
N PRO A 561 -7.62 12.55 45.41
CA PRO A 561 -8.88 11.90 45.78
C PRO A 561 -9.43 10.89 44.78
N ILE A 562 -9.30 11.13 43.47
CA ILE A 562 -9.77 10.20 42.42
C ILE A 562 -8.92 8.93 42.40
N VAL A 563 -7.61 9.06 42.57
CA VAL A 563 -6.66 7.93 42.67
C VAL A 563 -6.96 7.10 43.92
N LEU A 564 -7.18 7.75 45.07
CA LEU A 564 -7.49 7.05 46.32
C LEU A 564 -8.89 6.39 46.29
N GLU A 565 -9.88 7.02 45.66
CA GLU A 565 -11.19 6.39 45.42
C GLU A 565 -11.06 5.16 44.52
N THR A 566 -10.20 5.22 43.50
CA THR A 566 -9.88 4.08 42.62
C THR A 566 -9.32 2.91 43.43
N TYR A 567 -8.40 3.17 44.38
CA TYR A 567 -7.92 2.13 45.30
C TYR A 567 -9.06 1.48 46.08
N GLU A 568 -9.93 2.28 46.72
CA GLU A 568 -11.02 1.73 47.55
C GLU A 568 -11.98 0.84 46.76
N LEU A 569 -12.24 1.18 45.49
CA LEU A 569 -13.08 0.39 44.60
C LEU A 569 -12.45 -0.95 44.21
N HIS A 570 -11.11 -1.03 44.16
CA HIS A 570 -10.36 -2.16 43.62
C HIS A 570 -9.34 -2.75 44.59
N LYS A 571 -9.45 -2.49 45.89
CA LYS A 571 -8.46 -2.90 46.90
C LYS A 571 -8.23 -4.41 47.03
N ASP A 572 -9.08 -5.24 46.42
CA ASP A 572 -8.93 -6.69 46.36
C ASP A 572 -8.24 -7.16 45.06
N ASN A 573 -7.99 -6.26 44.10
CA ASN A 573 -7.33 -6.55 42.84
C ASN A 573 -5.85 -6.15 42.92
N PRO A 574 -4.92 -7.12 42.95
CA PRO A 574 -3.49 -6.84 43.12
C PRO A 574 -2.91 -5.96 42.00
N GLU A 575 -3.31 -6.18 40.74
CA GLU A 575 -2.76 -5.40 39.61
C GLU A 575 -3.14 -3.91 39.69
N VAL A 576 -4.37 -3.62 40.13
CA VAL A 576 -4.81 -2.22 40.31
C VAL A 576 -4.10 -1.60 41.52
N VAL A 577 -4.00 -2.35 42.62
CA VAL A 577 -3.34 -1.88 43.85
C VAL A 577 -1.87 -1.55 43.60
N GLU A 578 -1.15 -2.41 42.90
CA GLU A 578 0.26 -2.21 42.53
C GLU A 578 0.46 -0.88 41.76
N ASN A 579 -0.33 -0.65 40.72
CA ASN A 579 -0.21 0.55 39.88
C ASN A 579 -0.67 1.83 40.59
N VAL A 580 -1.69 1.75 41.47
CA VAL A 580 -2.08 2.89 42.31
C VAL A 580 -0.96 3.22 43.32
N CYS A 581 -0.39 2.21 43.98
CA CYS A 581 0.69 2.43 44.93
C CYS A 581 1.95 2.96 44.24
N THR A 582 2.24 2.50 43.02
CA THR A 582 3.34 3.01 42.19
C THR A 582 3.13 4.50 41.90
N LEU A 583 1.94 4.92 41.44
CA LEU A 583 1.66 6.34 41.22
C LEU A 583 1.81 7.18 42.50
N ILE A 584 1.36 6.67 43.66
CA ILE A 584 1.56 7.37 44.94
C ILE A 584 3.05 7.48 45.28
N ASN A 585 3.82 6.41 45.05
CA ASN A 585 5.27 6.38 45.27
C ASN A 585 6.01 7.39 44.39
N GLU A 586 5.60 7.52 43.12
CA GLU A 586 6.16 8.50 42.18
C GLU A 586 5.84 9.94 42.59
N LEU A 587 4.60 10.20 43.02
CA LEU A 587 4.24 11.52 43.56
C LEU A 587 5.00 11.84 44.85
N ALA A 588 5.28 10.84 45.69
CA ALA A 588 6.00 11.01 46.95
C ALA A 588 7.51 11.30 46.76
N GLN A 589 8.05 11.20 45.54
CA GLN A 589 9.42 11.63 45.25
C GLN A 589 9.61 13.15 45.42
N TYR A 590 8.53 13.92 45.25
CA TYR A 590 8.54 15.37 45.28
C TYR A 590 8.10 15.86 46.66
N ASN A 591 9.05 16.41 47.43
CA ASN A 591 8.81 16.82 48.83
C ASN A 591 7.60 17.74 49.01
N ASP A 592 7.34 18.62 48.04
CA ASP A 592 6.23 19.58 48.07
C ASP A 592 4.86 18.87 47.95
N LEU A 593 4.82 17.66 47.38
CA LEU A 593 3.62 16.83 47.24
C LEU A 593 3.33 15.93 48.46
N CYS A 594 4.34 15.65 49.29
CA CYS A 594 4.19 14.73 50.43
C CYS A 594 3.12 15.20 51.44
N GLU A 595 3.02 16.51 51.69
CA GLU A 595 2.04 17.06 52.64
C GLU A 595 0.60 16.92 52.11
N GLU A 596 0.39 17.06 50.80
CA GLU A 596 -0.92 16.87 50.18
C GLU A 596 -1.32 15.38 50.16
N LEU A 597 -0.38 14.48 49.86
CA LEU A 597 -0.59 13.03 49.92
C LEU A 597 -0.99 12.59 51.34
N LYS A 598 -0.32 13.10 52.38
CA LYS A 598 -0.69 12.86 53.79
C LYS A 598 -2.05 13.45 54.14
N ALA A 599 -2.34 14.67 53.69
CA ALA A 599 -3.63 15.31 53.92
C ALA A 599 -4.78 14.49 53.30
N ALA A 600 -4.54 13.86 52.15
CA ALA A 600 -5.46 12.95 51.48
C ALA A 600 -5.50 11.53 52.08
N LYS A 601 -4.61 11.20 53.03
CA LYS A 601 -4.46 9.90 53.69
C LYS A 601 -3.88 8.78 52.79
N ALA A 602 -3.01 9.14 51.86
CA ALA A 602 -2.31 8.16 51.02
C ALA A 602 -1.45 7.18 51.85
N ASP A 603 -0.89 7.63 52.99
CA ASP A 603 -0.14 6.82 53.95
C ASP A 603 -0.95 5.64 54.53
N GLN A 604 -2.25 5.86 54.76
CA GLN A 604 -3.15 4.80 55.26
C GLN A 604 -3.37 3.74 54.20
N ILE A 605 -3.53 4.15 52.93
CA ILE A 605 -3.70 3.26 51.80
C ILE A 605 -2.44 2.42 51.56
N LEU A 606 -1.25 3.02 51.58
CA LEU A 606 0.01 2.28 51.47
C LEU A 606 0.18 1.28 52.62
N SER A 607 -0.15 1.68 53.86
CA SER A 607 -0.10 0.80 55.02
C SER A 607 -1.09 -0.38 54.91
N GLU A 608 -2.32 -0.11 54.47
CA GLU A 608 -3.34 -1.15 54.25
C GLU A 608 -2.90 -2.12 53.15
N ALA A 609 -2.46 -1.60 52.00
CA ALA A 609 -1.99 -2.40 50.87
C ALA A 609 -0.80 -3.28 51.27
N LYS A 610 0.19 -2.72 51.98
CA LYS A 610 1.36 -3.45 52.50
C LYS A 610 0.98 -4.63 53.37
N ILE A 611 0.03 -4.45 54.28
CA ILE A 611 -0.43 -5.52 55.18
C ILE A 611 -1.24 -6.56 54.39
N LYS A 612 -2.14 -6.10 53.54
CA LYS A 612 -3.08 -6.95 52.80
C LYS A 612 -2.38 -7.83 51.78
N PHE A 613 -1.38 -7.30 51.11
CA PHE A 613 -0.60 -7.98 50.08
C PHE A 613 0.84 -8.32 50.55
N ALA A 614 1.04 -8.56 51.85
CA ALA A 614 2.36 -8.87 52.42
C ALA A 614 3.07 -10.09 51.80
N SER A 615 2.35 -10.95 51.07
CA SER A 615 2.93 -12.08 50.34
C SER A 615 3.30 -11.77 48.88
N ASN A 616 2.97 -10.58 48.39
CA ASN A 616 3.38 -10.07 47.08
C ASN A 616 4.55 -9.10 47.31
N GLU A 617 5.76 -9.53 46.92
CA GLU A 617 7.01 -8.78 47.17
C GLU A 617 7.02 -7.42 46.47
N ASP A 618 6.44 -7.32 45.27
CA ASP A 618 6.41 -6.07 44.49
C ASP A 618 5.55 -5.02 45.19
N ILE A 619 4.31 -5.39 45.58
CA ILE A 619 3.40 -4.48 46.29
C ILE A 619 3.96 -4.10 47.67
N GLU A 620 4.52 -5.06 48.41
CA GLU A 620 5.11 -4.80 49.73
C GLU A 620 6.26 -3.81 49.64
N SER A 621 7.17 -3.99 48.67
CA SER A 621 8.32 -3.13 48.43
C SER A 621 7.90 -1.71 48.04
N ILE A 622 7.01 -1.57 47.06
CA ILE A 622 6.49 -0.26 46.60
C ILE A 622 5.81 0.49 47.75
N CYS A 623 5.01 -0.20 48.56
CA CYS A 623 4.36 0.42 49.71
C CYS A 623 5.35 0.81 50.81
N ALA A 624 6.39 -0.01 51.05
CA ALA A 624 7.42 0.30 52.03
C ALA A 624 8.21 1.55 51.64
N GLU A 625 8.62 1.63 50.37
CA GLU A 625 9.35 2.78 49.83
C GLU A 625 8.48 4.05 49.87
N GLY A 626 7.21 3.96 49.47
CA GLY A 626 6.30 5.10 49.51
C GLY A 626 6.06 5.62 50.93
N LEU A 627 5.96 4.73 51.93
CA LEU A 627 5.86 5.13 53.34
C LEU A 627 7.14 5.83 53.83
N GLU A 628 8.31 5.32 53.46
CA GLU A 628 9.60 5.94 53.79
C GLU A 628 9.71 7.35 53.18
N LYS A 629 9.31 7.53 51.92
CA LYS A 629 9.27 8.85 51.25
C LYS A 629 8.31 9.81 51.94
N LEU A 630 7.20 9.31 52.47
CA LEU A 630 6.27 10.11 53.31
C LEU A 630 6.79 10.34 54.74
N GLY A 631 7.91 9.73 55.12
CA GLY A 631 8.55 9.89 56.43
C GLY A 631 7.92 9.05 57.56
N LEU A 632 7.40 7.86 57.22
CA LEU A 632 6.70 6.94 58.14
C LEU A 632 7.39 5.59 58.30
#